data_AF-A0A7R8WCB8-F1
#
_entry.id   AF-A0A7R8WCB8-F1
#
_cell.length_a   1.000
_cell.length_b   1.000
_cell.length_c   1.000
_cell.angle_alpha   90.00
_cell.angle_beta   90.00
_cell.angle_gamma   90.00
#
_symmetry.space_group_name_H-M   'P 1'
#
loop_
_entity.id
_entity.type
_entity.pdbx_description
1 polymer ?
#
loop_
_entity_poly.entity_id
_entity_poly.type
_entity_poly.pdbx_seq_one_letter_code
_entity_poly.pdbx_strand_id
1 'polypeptide(L)' 'MPAHELAAALDDIFKDCNRPSRGGRFRADLKALSKKIQVRNEDVAFPYWHLDPKDVPNAISI' A
#
# COMPACT_ATOMS: atom_id res chain seq x y z
N MET A 1 38.45 6.72 -3.40
CA MET A 1 36.99 6.70 -3.65
C MET A 1 36.69 7.77 -4.69
N PRO A 2 36.49 7.42 -5.96
CA PRO A 2 36.03 8.35 -6.98
C PRO A 2 34.58 8.80 -6.71
N ALA A 3 34.24 10.05 -7.04
CA ALA A 3 32.98 10.70 -6.64
C ALA A 3 31.70 9.99 -7.11
N HIS A 4 31.77 9.20 -8.20
CA HIS A 4 30.63 8.46 -8.74
C HIS A 4 30.25 7.24 -7.89
N GLU A 5 31.22 6.60 -7.23
CA GLU A 5 30.97 5.48 -6.31
C GLU A 5 30.28 5.97 -5.03
N LEU A 6 30.65 7.17 -4.56
CA LEU A 6 30.02 7.79 -3.38
C LEU A 6 28.54 8.13 -3.64
N ALA A 7 28.22 8.62 -4.84
CA ALA A 7 26.86 8.96 -5.21
C ALA A 7 25.94 7.72 -5.27
N ALA A 8 26.43 6.61 -5.83
CA ALA A 8 25.69 5.35 -5.87
C ALA A 8 25.44 4.78 -4.46
N ALA A 9 26.47 4.80 -3.60
CA ALA A 9 26.34 4.34 -2.22
C ALA A 9 25.33 5.17 -1.41
N LEU A 10 25.31 6.49 -1.61
CA LEU A 10 24.32 7.37 -0.97
C LEU A 10 22.91 7.11 -1.49
N ASP A 11 22.72 6.95 -2.80
CA ASP A 11 21.42 6.65 -3.40
C ASP A 11 20.84 5.31 -2.89
N ASP A 12 21.67 4.29 -2.74
CA ASP A 12 21.27 3.01 -2.16
C ASP A 12 20.91 3.12 -0.67
N ILE A 13 21.66 3.90 0.12
CA ILE A 13 21.32 4.19 1.52
C ILE A 13 19.98 4.94 1.60
N PHE A 14 19.74 5.93 0.73
CA PHE A 14 18.47 6.66 0.69
C PHE A 14 17.30 5.76 0.28
N LYS A 15 17.51 4.84 -0.66
CA LYS A 15 16.50 3.84 -1.05
C LYS A 15 16.16 2.88 0.08
N ASP A 16 17.16 2.41 0.82
CA ASP A 16 16.93 1.53 1.97
C ASP A 16 16.27 2.27 3.15
N CYS A 17 16.65 3.52 3.41
CA CYS A 17 16.00 4.37 4.41
C CYS A 17 14.55 4.73 4.04
N ASN A 18 14.26 4.92 2.75
CA ASN A 18 12.91 5.20 2.24
C ASN A 18 12.11 3.93 1.93
N ARG A 19 12.67 2.74 2.18
CA ARG A 19 11.98 1.49 1.91
C ARG A 19 10.77 1.39 2.83
N PRO A 20 9.54 1.33 2.28
CA PRO A 20 8.37 1.26 3.12
C PRO A 20 8.43 -0.01 3.97
N SER A 21 8.19 0.17 5.28
CA SER A 21 8.09 -0.95 6.21
C SER A 21 7.07 -1.97 5.71
N ARG A 22 7.15 -3.23 6.18
CA ARG A 22 6.16 -4.25 5.82
C ARG A 22 4.72 -3.76 6.05
N GLY A 23 4.48 -3.06 7.16
CA GLY A 23 3.18 -2.44 7.46
C GLY A 23 2.83 -1.28 6.53
N GLY A 24 3.80 -0.46 6.11
CA GLY A 24 3.59 0.60 5.13
C GLY A 24 3.17 0.08 3.76
N ARG A 25 3.85 -0.98 3.28
CA ARG A 25 3.48 -1.68 2.03
C ARG A 25 2.10 -2.29 2.11
N PHE A 26 1.82 -3.02 3.19
CA PHE A 26 0.51 -3.64 3.41
C PHE A 26 -0.63 -2.60 3.39
N ARG A 27 -0.45 -1.44 4.06
CA ARG A 27 -1.45 -0.36 4.02
C ARG A 27 -1.62 0.25 2.63
N ALA A 28 -0.54 0.37 1.86
CA ALA A 28 -0.61 0.85 0.48
C ALA A 28 -1.39 -0.14 -0.41
N ASP A 29 -1.16 -1.44 -0.23
CA ASP A 29 -1.88 -2.49 -0.96
C ASP A 29 -3.37 -2.50 -0.61
N LEU A 30 -3.73 -2.34 0.68
CA LEU A 30 -5.13 -2.21 1.10
C LEU A 30 -5.81 -0.98 0.49
N LYS A 31 -5.10 0.15 0.40
CA LYS A 31 -5.61 1.37 -0.25
C LYS A 31 -5.84 1.16 -1.74
N ALA A 32 -4.95 0.42 -2.41
CA ALA A 32 -5.12 0.05 -3.82
C ALA A 32 -6.30 -0.91 -4.02
N LEU A 33 -6.49 -1.86 -3.10
CA LEU A 33 -7.61 -2.81 -3.13
C LEU A 33 -8.96 -2.10 -2.97
N SER A 34 -9.08 -1.16 -2.02
CA SER A 34 -10.30 -0.36 -1.81
C SER A 34 -10.72 0.37 -3.09
N LYS A 35 -9.77 0.98 -3.81
CA LYS A 35 -10.04 1.61 -5.12
C LYS A 35 -10.57 0.62 -6.17
N LYS A 36 -10.03 -0.60 -6.22
CA LYS A 36 -10.51 -1.63 -7.15
C LYS A 36 -11.95 -2.05 -6.84
N ILE A 37 -12.27 -2.17 -5.54
CA ILE A 37 -13.63 -2.49 -5.09
C ILE A 37 -14.59 -1.36 -5.47
N GLN A 38 -14.17 -0.11 -5.27
CA GLN A 38 -14.95 1.07 -5.67
C GLN A 38 -15.29 1.06 -7.16
N VAL A 39 -14.27 0.97 -8.03
CA VAL A 39 -14.47 0.93 -9.49
C VAL A 39 -15.37 -0.23 -9.89
N ARG A 40 -15.15 -1.43 -9.34
CA ARG A 40 -16.02 -2.59 -9.63
C ARG A 40 -17.46 -2.32 -9.24
N ASN A 41 -17.68 -1.71 -8.08
CA ASN A 41 -19.00 -1.46 -7.52
C ASN A 41 -19.81 -0.41 -8.30
N GLU A 42 -19.16 0.44 -9.11
CA GLU A 42 -19.83 1.40 -9.99
C GLU A 42 -20.60 0.71 -11.13
N ASP A 43 -20.15 -0.48 -11.56
CA ASP A 43 -20.71 -1.21 -12.71
C ASP A 43 -21.73 -2.30 -12.36
N VAL A 44 -22.02 -2.52 -11.07
CA VAL A 44 -22.93 -3.59 -10.61
C VAL A 44 -24.21 -3.05 -10.00
N ALA A 45 -25.34 -3.68 -10.33
CA ALA A 45 -26.66 -3.34 -9.80
C ALA A 45 -26.75 -3.45 -8.26
N PHE A 46 -25.95 -4.35 -7.66
CA PHE A 46 -25.85 -4.54 -6.22
C PHE A 46 -24.38 -4.40 -5.78
N PRO A 47 -23.95 -3.19 -5.42
CA PRO A 47 -22.62 -2.94 -4.89
C PRO A 47 -22.34 -3.78 -3.63
N TYR A 48 -21.15 -4.36 -3.54
CA TYR A 48 -20.75 -5.15 -2.37
C TYR A 48 -19.59 -4.47 -1.64
N TRP A 49 -19.91 -3.83 -0.51
CA TRP A 49 -18.99 -3.00 0.27
C TRP A 49 -18.39 -3.69 1.49
N HIS A 50 -18.97 -4.82 1.93
CA HIS A 50 -18.60 -5.48 3.20
C HIS A 50 -17.15 -5.98 3.28
N LEU A 51 -16.44 -6.06 2.16
CA LEU A 51 -15.01 -6.42 2.11
C LEU A 51 -14.10 -5.24 1.72
N ASP A 52 -14.62 -4.00 1.71
CA ASP A 52 -13.77 -2.83 1.58
C ASP A 52 -12.85 -2.74 2.81
N PRO A 53 -11.51 -2.68 2.65
CA PRO A 53 -10.58 -2.60 3.78
C PRO A 53 -10.85 -1.48 4.77
N LYS A 54 -11.59 -0.43 4.38
CA LYS A 54 -11.99 0.66 5.29
C LYS A 54 -13.07 0.24 6.29
N ASP A 55 -13.86 -0.78 5.95
CA ASP A 55 -15.04 -1.24 6.71
C ASP A 55 -14.78 -2.57 7.44
N VAL A 56 -13.66 -3.25 7.14
CA VAL A 56 -13.29 -4.53 7.78
C VAL A 56 -12.52 -4.27 9.08
N PRO A 57 -13.03 -4.72 10.24
CA PRO A 57 -12.29 -4.67 11.50
C PRO A 57 -11.04 -5.55 11.45
N ASN A 58 -9.98 -5.11 12.14
CA ASN A 58 -8.74 -5.90 12.23
C ASN A 58 -8.91 -7.20 13.02
N ALA A 59 -9.90 -7.27 13.91
CA ALA A 59 -10.17 -8.41 14.76
C ALA A 59 -11.68 -8.55 14.98
N ILE A 60 -12.11 -9.74 15.38
CA ILE A 60 -13.49 -10.00 15.79
C ILE A 60 -13.73 -9.28 17.11
N SER A 61 -14.55 -8.24 17.08
CA SER A 61 -14.77 -7.34 18.22
C SER A 61 -16.25 -7.12 18.54
N ILE A 62 -17.16 -7.83 17.90
CA ILE A 62 -18.61 -7.74 18.08
C ILE A 62 -19.30 -9.04 17.64
#